data_AF-A0A1E7FH66-F1
#
_entry.id   AF-A0A1E7FH66-F1
#
_cell.length_a   1.000
_cell.length_b   1.000
_cell.length_c   1.000
_cell.angle_alpha   90.00
_cell.angle_beta   90.00
_cell.angle_gamma   90.00
#
_symmetry.space_group_name_H-M   'P 1'
#
loop_
_entity.id
_entity.type
_entity.pdbx_description
1 polymer ?
#
loop_
_entity_poly.entity_id
_entity_poly.type
_entity_poly.pdbx_seq_one_letter_code
_entity_poly.pdbx_strand_id
1 'polypeptide(L)'
;MYTDLEKEVMGMVDKAQAVLKDIPDEVSTDDEEEKLPEIEIFTPHNIKDAVFCGHLVTDLDSISGAIGAAKLYGGIPASASELNSETKYVLELFDVPVPRRIEDILAEDPDAKICLVDHQQTSQMNPSIQANNVVGIIDHHALQNKTLCTEKAIFVDIRPWGSMSTIIAHSFLVKKKCPSKSIAGILLCAILSDTLNLKSPTTTDWDKLIVTVLAELAGIDDINELAKKQFHAKSKELKNLSAYSLVHGDQKTFSFDQPGGFNGELGFAVIETTDDEAILSRVNELVEEMIASKKEGPLKLLFLAIVNIVDLHSSLVLCGPAETAIAIEAFGGKISGDAKTLLDLGERVSRKKEFIPALASSIQEEGDNDEKPGELKILQSDPFGQIIRAGSIRKLLDISEYDYEM
;
A
#
# COMPACT_ATOMS: atom_id res chain seq x y z
N MET A 1 16.60 -60.62 -5.22
CA MET A 1 15.67 -59.99 -6.19
C MET A 1 15.45 -58.59 -5.70
N TYR A 2 15.66 -57.57 -6.54
CA TYR A 2 15.37 -56.19 -6.15
C TYR A 2 13.87 -56.04 -5.83
N THR A 3 13.57 -55.27 -4.79
CA THR A 3 12.24 -54.77 -4.48
C THR A 3 11.74 -53.88 -5.62
N ASP A 4 10.42 -53.67 -5.69
CA ASP A 4 9.86 -52.83 -6.76
C ASP A 4 10.30 -51.37 -6.64
N LEU A 5 10.53 -50.88 -5.41
CA LEU A 5 11.14 -49.57 -5.15
C LEU A 5 12.58 -49.50 -5.69
N GLU A 6 13.40 -50.52 -5.46
CA GLU A 6 14.78 -50.57 -5.97
C GLU A 6 14.81 -50.59 -7.50
N LYS A 7 13.88 -51.29 -8.16
CA LYS A 7 13.77 -51.27 -9.62
C LYS A 7 13.38 -49.89 -10.16
N GLU A 8 12.48 -49.19 -9.47
CA GLU A 8 12.07 -47.83 -9.85
C GLU A 8 13.24 -46.84 -9.74
N VAL A 9 13.98 -46.87 -8.63
CA VAL A 9 15.17 -46.03 -8.44
C VAL A 9 16.25 -46.34 -9.48
N MET A 10 16.52 -47.62 -9.73
CA MET A 10 17.46 -48.04 -10.78
C MET A 10 17.00 -47.66 -12.20
N GLY A 11 15.69 -47.46 -12.41
CA GLY A 11 15.14 -46.92 -13.65
C GLY A 11 15.42 -45.43 -13.88
N MET A 12 15.86 -44.69 -12.86
CA MET A 12 16.16 -43.25 -12.95
C MET A 12 17.62 -42.94 -13.28
N VAL A 13 18.46 -43.96 -13.55
CA VAL A 13 19.92 -43.81 -13.74
C VAL A 13 20.27 -42.80 -14.85
N ASP A 14 19.58 -42.84 -15.99
CA ASP A 14 19.87 -41.92 -17.11
C ASP A 14 19.58 -40.46 -16.73
N LYS A 15 18.50 -40.21 -15.96
CA LYS A 15 18.19 -38.89 -15.43
C LYS A 15 19.24 -38.44 -14.41
N ALA A 16 19.65 -39.33 -13.51
CA ALA A 16 20.68 -39.04 -12.52
C ALA A 16 22.03 -38.70 -13.18
N GLN A 17 22.41 -39.41 -14.25
CA GLN A 17 23.62 -39.12 -15.00
C GLN A 17 23.58 -37.76 -15.71
N ALA A 18 22.42 -37.36 -16.25
CA ALA A 18 22.23 -36.04 -16.83
C ALA A 18 22.43 -34.93 -15.78
N VAL A 19 21.86 -35.11 -14.59
CA VAL A 19 22.06 -34.19 -13.44
C VAL A 19 23.53 -34.11 -13.04
N LEU A 20 24.21 -35.26 -12.90
CA LEU A 20 25.61 -35.32 -12.45
C LEU A 20 26.59 -34.70 -13.45
N LYS A 21 26.31 -34.76 -14.75
CA LYS A 21 27.16 -34.16 -15.79
C LYS A 21 27.29 -32.64 -15.65
N ASP A 22 26.26 -32.03 -15.10
CA ASP A 22 26.11 -30.60 -15.06
C ASP A 22 26.51 -30.00 -13.69
N ILE A 23 26.68 -30.85 -12.66
CA ILE A 23 27.18 -30.44 -11.35
C ILE A 23 28.69 -30.22 -11.47
N PRO A 24 29.22 -29.02 -11.16
CA PRO A 24 30.66 -28.80 -11.17
C PRO A 24 31.36 -29.67 -10.12
N ASP A 25 32.58 -30.12 -10.43
CA ASP A 25 33.35 -31.07 -9.60
C ASP A 25 33.68 -30.50 -8.20
N GLU A 26 33.76 -29.18 -8.04
CA GLU A 26 33.90 -28.48 -6.75
C GLU A 26 33.19 -27.10 -6.79
N VAL A 27 32.63 -26.66 -5.65
CA VAL A 27 32.09 -25.30 -5.49
C VAL A 27 33.27 -24.32 -5.40
N SER A 28 33.67 -23.76 -6.54
CA SER A 28 34.63 -22.65 -6.60
C SER A 28 34.05 -21.44 -5.85
N THR A 29 34.81 -20.89 -4.89
CA THR A 29 34.43 -19.65 -4.17
C THR A 29 34.87 -18.38 -4.90
N ASP A 30 35.51 -18.52 -6.07
CA ASP A 30 35.88 -17.42 -6.93
C ASP A 30 34.91 -17.37 -8.13
N ASP A 31 34.21 -16.24 -8.22
CA ASP A 31 33.20 -15.88 -9.22
C ASP A 31 33.66 -16.14 -10.66
N GLU A 32 33.11 -17.16 -11.34
CA GLU A 32 32.88 -17.15 -12.79
C GLU A 32 31.62 -18.00 -13.12
N GLU A 33 30.57 -17.32 -13.61
CA GLU A 33 29.35 -17.86 -14.23
C GLU A 33 28.95 -19.30 -13.84
N GLU A 34 28.24 -19.45 -12.70
CA GLU A 34 27.50 -20.66 -12.39
C GLU A 34 26.44 -20.92 -13.46
N LYS A 35 26.80 -21.64 -14.52
CA LYS A 35 25.80 -22.35 -15.34
C LYS A 35 25.26 -23.48 -14.49
N LEU A 36 24.18 -23.17 -13.78
CA LEU A 36 23.36 -24.16 -13.11
C LEU A 36 23.04 -25.31 -14.08
N PRO A 37 23.08 -26.55 -13.62
CA PRO A 37 22.70 -27.69 -14.41
C PRO A 37 21.37 -27.60 -15.17
N GLU A 38 21.26 -28.27 -16.32
CA GLU A 38 19.97 -28.64 -16.93
C GLU A 38 19.25 -29.73 -16.10
N ILE A 39 19.22 -29.57 -14.77
CA ILE A 39 18.33 -30.35 -13.91
C ILE A 39 16.89 -29.98 -14.26
N GLU A 40 16.02 -30.99 -14.30
CA GLU A 40 14.57 -30.82 -14.43
C GLU A 40 14.09 -29.78 -13.39
N ILE A 41 13.73 -28.59 -13.86
CA ILE A 41 13.35 -27.45 -13.03
C ILE A 41 12.27 -27.90 -12.04
N PHE A 42 12.60 -27.88 -10.74
CA PHE A 42 11.71 -28.37 -9.69
C PHE A 42 10.31 -27.80 -9.87
N THR A 43 9.34 -28.68 -10.10
CA THR A 43 7.93 -28.32 -10.23
C THR A 43 7.19 -28.89 -9.02
N PRO A 44 6.61 -28.03 -8.16
CA PRO A 44 5.89 -28.48 -6.99
C PRO A 44 4.61 -29.20 -7.42
N HIS A 45 4.65 -30.54 -7.43
CA HIS A 45 3.53 -31.37 -7.88
C HIS A 45 2.31 -31.29 -6.96
N ASN A 46 2.52 -30.90 -5.70
CA ASN A 46 1.48 -30.75 -4.69
C ASN A 46 0.55 -29.55 -4.93
N ILE A 47 1.03 -28.48 -5.57
CA ILE A 47 0.21 -27.31 -5.93
C ILE A 47 -0.31 -27.38 -7.38
N LYS A 48 0.03 -28.44 -8.12
CA LYS A 48 -0.50 -28.65 -9.45
C LYS A 48 -2.02 -28.82 -9.38
N ASP A 49 -2.74 -28.10 -10.23
CA ASP A 49 -4.20 -28.11 -10.32
C ASP A 49 -4.91 -27.65 -9.03
N ALA A 50 -4.20 -26.89 -8.18
CA ALA A 50 -4.77 -26.28 -6.98
C ALA A 50 -5.61 -25.04 -7.30
N VAL A 51 -6.39 -24.61 -6.31
CA VAL A 51 -7.03 -23.30 -6.28
C VAL A 51 -6.02 -22.30 -5.71
N PHE A 52 -5.70 -21.25 -6.48
CA PHE A 52 -4.80 -20.19 -6.04
C PHE A 52 -5.62 -19.03 -5.49
N CYS A 53 -5.40 -18.67 -4.23
CA CYS A 53 -6.21 -17.67 -3.54
C CYS A 53 -5.33 -16.71 -2.73
N GLY A 54 -5.54 -15.42 -2.94
CA GLY A 54 -4.90 -14.33 -2.20
C GLY A 54 -5.50 -14.09 -0.82
N HIS A 55 -5.12 -12.99 -0.17
CA HIS A 55 -5.64 -12.65 1.16
C HIS A 55 -7.03 -12.00 1.13
N LEU A 56 -7.70 -12.04 2.27
CA LEU A 56 -9.06 -11.58 2.51
C LEU A 56 -9.27 -10.09 2.25
N VAL A 57 -8.28 -9.23 2.45
CA VAL A 57 -8.40 -7.82 2.02
C VAL A 57 -7.79 -7.71 0.64
N THR A 58 -8.42 -8.36 -0.33
CA THR A 58 -7.81 -8.67 -1.63
C THR A 58 -7.35 -7.39 -2.36
N ASP A 59 -6.09 -7.40 -2.79
CA ASP A 59 -5.50 -6.36 -3.63
C ASP A 59 -5.13 -6.89 -5.03
N LEU A 60 -4.35 -6.11 -5.77
CA LEU A 60 -3.99 -6.44 -7.14
C LEU A 60 -2.96 -7.58 -7.20
N ASP A 61 -2.03 -7.68 -6.24
CA ASP A 61 -1.02 -8.74 -6.23
C ASP A 61 -1.62 -10.09 -5.90
N SER A 62 -2.46 -10.14 -4.87
CA SER A 62 -3.28 -11.30 -4.53
C SER A 62 -4.05 -11.87 -5.73
N ILE A 63 -4.70 -11.03 -6.55
CA ILE A 63 -5.49 -11.48 -7.70
C ILE A 63 -4.63 -11.82 -8.91
N SER A 64 -3.71 -10.93 -9.30
CA SER A 64 -2.90 -11.12 -10.50
C SER A 64 -1.93 -12.29 -10.32
N GLY A 65 -1.34 -12.41 -9.13
CA GLY A 65 -0.50 -13.53 -8.76
C GLY A 65 -1.27 -14.84 -8.69
N ALA A 66 -2.52 -14.86 -8.21
CA ALA A 66 -3.37 -16.06 -8.27
C ALA A 66 -3.65 -16.50 -9.71
N ILE A 67 -3.99 -15.56 -10.60
CA ILE A 67 -4.23 -15.82 -12.03
C ILE A 67 -2.94 -16.30 -12.72
N GLY A 68 -1.80 -15.65 -12.45
CA GLY A 68 -0.50 -16.03 -12.96
C GLY A 68 -0.07 -17.42 -12.49
N ALA A 69 -0.24 -17.72 -11.20
CA ALA A 69 0.08 -19.00 -10.60
C ALA A 69 -0.78 -20.14 -11.19
N ALA A 70 -2.09 -19.93 -11.33
CA ALA A 70 -2.98 -20.88 -11.98
C ALA A 70 -2.56 -21.16 -13.44
N LYS A 71 -2.12 -20.12 -14.16
CA LYS A 71 -1.60 -20.28 -15.53
C LYS A 71 -0.26 -21.01 -15.59
N LEU A 72 0.60 -20.80 -14.60
CA LEU A 72 1.95 -21.39 -14.54
C LEU A 72 1.91 -22.88 -14.14
N TYR A 73 1.19 -23.18 -13.06
CA TYR A 73 1.17 -24.48 -12.39
C TYR A 73 -0.01 -25.36 -12.80
N GLY A 74 -1.02 -24.80 -13.48
CA GLY A 74 -2.31 -25.45 -13.71
C GLY A 74 -3.21 -25.33 -12.49
N GLY A 75 -4.53 -25.21 -12.70
CA GLY A 75 -5.51 -24.98 -11.64
C GLY A 75 -6.44 -23.82 -11.97
N ILE A 76 -7.08 -23.26 -10.93
CA ILE A 76 -8.01 -22.14 -11.08
C ILE A 76 -7.66 -21.01 -10.10
N PRO A 77 -7.74 -19.74 -10.52
CA PRO A 77 -7.62 -18.61 -9.61
C PRO A 77 -8.94 -18.36 -8.87
N ALA A 78 -8.85 -17.85 -7.65
CA ALA A 78 -9.99 -17.45 -6.83
C ALA A 78 -9.74 -16.11 -6.16
N SER A 79 -10.82 -15.38 -5.87
CA SER A 79 -10.81 -14.17 -5.04
C SER A 79 -11.25 -14.48 -3.62
N ALA A 80 -10.59 -13.87 -2.63
CA ALA A 80 -10.90 -14.03 -1.21
C ALA A 80 -11.86 -12.96 -0.68
N SER A 81 -11.95 -11.77 -1.29
CA SER A 81 -13.02 -10.77 -1.09
C SER A 81 -13.45 -10.08 -2.40
N GLU A 82 -14.44 -9.20 -2.32
CA GLU A 82 -14.74 -8.29 -3.43
C GLU A 82 -13.46 -7.56 -3.87
N LEU A 83 -13.33 -7.36 -5.18
CA LEU A 83 -12.19 -6.71 -5.79
C LEU A 83 -12.31 -5.19 -5.62
N ASN A 84 -11.20 -4.55 -5.27
CA ASN A 84 -11.11 -3.10 -5.27
C ASN A 84 -11.12 -2.53 -6.70
N SER A 85 -11.26 -1.21 -6.79
CA SER A 85 -11.34 -0.45 -8.04
C SER A 85 -10.09 -0.54 -8.92
N GLU A 86 -8.90 -0.63 -8.34
CA GLU A 86 -7.63 -0.82 -9.06
C GLU A 86 -7.59 -2.19 -9.74
N THR A 87 -7.88 -3.26 -9.00
CA THR A 87 -7.87 -4.62 -9.51
C THR A 87 -8.88 -4.78 -10.64
N LYS A 88 -10.10 -4.27 -10.48
CA LYS A 88 -11.13 -4.29 -11.53
C LYS A 88 -10.65 -3.58 -12.81
N TYR A 89 -10.04 -2.41 -12.66
CA TYR A 89 -9.50 -1.63 -13.78
C TYR A 89 -8.42 -2.39 -14.55
N VAL A 90 -7.46 -3.01 -13.85
CA VAL A 90 -6.37 -3.77 -14.48
C VAL A 90 -6.88 -5.02 -15.20
N LEU A 91 -7.82 -5.76 -14.59
CA LEU A 91 -8.43 -6.92 -15.25
C LEU A 91 -9.19 -6.53 -16.53
N GLU A 92 -9.93 -5.41 -16.50
CA GLU A 92 -10.61 -4.87 -17.68
C GLU A 92 -9.61 -4.42 -18.76
N LEU A 93 -8.53 -3.73 -18.37
CA LEU A 93 -7.50 -3.23 -19.29
C LEU A 93 -6.84 -4.36 -20.10
N PHE A 94 -6.65 -5.52 -19.49
CA PHE A 94 -6.00 -6.67 -20.13
C PHE A 94 -6.95 -7.78 -20.60
N ASP A 95 -8.27 -7.53 -20.57
CA ASP A 95 -9.33 -8.48 -20.94
C ASP A 95 -9.19 -9.82 -20.20
N VAL A 96 -8.94 -9.76 -18.90
CA VAL A 96 -8.79 -10.92 -18.02
C VAL A 96 -10.08 -11.10 -17.20
N PRO A 97 -10.71 -12.29 -17.22
CA PRO A 97 -11.93 -12.52 -16.47
C PRO A 97 -11.70 -12.41 -14.96
N VAL A 98 -12.69 -11.84 -14.27
CA VAL A 98 -12.70 -11.79 -12.79
C VAL A 98 -12.74 -13.21 -12.22
N PRO A 99 -11.80 -13.58 -11.32
CA PRO A 99 -11.84 -14.89 -10.67
C PRO A 99 -13.10 -15.10 -9.84
N ARG A 100 -13.58 -16.35 -9.80
CA ARG A 100 -14.69 -16.76 -8.93
C ARG A 100 -14.33 -16.54 -7.45
N ARG A 101 -15.36 -16.40 -6.61
CA ARG A 101 -15.22 -16.36 -5.15
C ARG A 101 -14.73 -17.71 -4.64
N ILE A 102 -13.82 -17.71 -3.67
CA ILE A 102 -13.33 -18.96 -3.06
C ILE A 102 -14.45 -19.73 -2.33
N GLU A 103 -15.43 -19.01 -1.78
CA GLU A 103 -16.58 -19.60 -1.09
C GLU A 103 -17.45 -20.43 -2.04
N ASP A 104 -17.65 -19.96 -3.29
CA ASP A 104 -18.42 -20.69 -4.30
C ASP A 104 -17.69 -21.97 -4.74
N ILE A 105 -16.36 -21.90 -4.88
CA ILE A 105 -15.54 -23.05 -5.26
C ILE A 105 -15.57 -24.11 -4.15
N LEU A 106 -15.42 -23.70 -2.88
CA LEU A 106 -15.44 -24.62 -1.74
C LEU A 106 -16.84 -25.15 -1.41
N ALA A 107 -17.91 -24.46 -1.83
CA ALA A 107 -19.25 -25.02 -1.77
C ALA A 107 -19.44 -26.19 -2.76
N GLU A 108 -18.76 -26.16 -3.90
CA GLU A 108 -18.78 -27.22 -4.91
C GLU A 108 -17.81 -28.37 -4.59
N ASP A 109 -16.61 -28.03 -4.11
CA ASP A 109 -15.55 -28.97 -3.73
C ASP A 109 -14.92 -28.58 -2.38
N PRO A 110 -15.52 -29.03 -1.25
CA PRO A 110 -15.01 -28.71 0.09
C PRO A 110 -13.59 -29.20 0.37
N ASP A 111 -13.11 -30.21 -0.37
CA ASP A 111 -11.79 -30.84 -0.21
C ASP A 111 -10.76 -30.28 -1.21
N ALA A 112 -11.10 -29.21 -1.94
CA ALA A 112 -10.22 -28.60 -2.92
C ALA A 112 -8.85 -28.26 -2.31
N LYS A 113 -7.79 -28.55 -3.06
CA LYS A 113 -6.42 -28.18 -2.71
C LYS A 113 -6.22 -26.68 -2.92
N ILE A 114 -5.71 -26.00 -1.92
CA ILE A 114 -5.50 -24.54 -1.96
C ILE A 114 -4.02 -24.21 -1.87
N CYS A 115 -3.55 -23.37 -2.79
CA CYS A 115 -2.29 -22.67 -2.65
C CYS A 115 -2.59 -21.23 -2.23
N LEU A 116 -2.16 -20.84 -1.03
CA LEU A 116 -2.21 -19.44 -0.63
C LEU A 116 -1.16 -18.69 -1.42
N VAL A 117 -1.56 -17.56 -2.00
CA VAL A 117 -0.62 -16.63 -2.64
C VAL A 117 -0.68 -15.30 -1.89
N ASP A 118 0.44 -14.59 -1.83
CA ASP A 118 0.53 -13.25 -1.21
C ASP A 118 0.27 -13.19 0.30
N HIS A 119 0.09 -14.33 0.96
CA HIS A 119 -0.05 -14.39 2.40
C HIS A 119 0.18 -15.80 2.93
N GLN A 120 0.50 -15.86 4.22
CA GLN A 120 0.48 -17.08 5.03
C GLN A 120 -0.22 -16.92 6.38
N GLN A 121 -0.61 -15.70 6.74
CA GLN A 121 -1.19 -15.45 8.06
C GLN A 121 -2.66 -15.86 8.10
N THR A 122 -3.01 -16.64 9.11
CA THR A 122 -4.39 -17.11 9.32
C THR A 122 -5.41 -15.97 9.48
N SER A 123 -4.98 -14.80 9.99
CA SER A 123 -5.84 -13.61 10.10
C SER A 123 -6.18 -12.94 8.76
N GLN A 124 -5.42 -13.25 7.72
CA GLN A 124 -5.64 -12.76 6.36
C GLN A 124 -6.30 -13.83 5.47
N MET A 125 -6.47 -15.05 5.96
CA MET A 125 -7.06 -16.14 5.20
C MET A 125 -8.59 -16.03 5.17
N ASN A 126 -9.21 -16.36 4.03
CA ASN A 126 -10.66 -16.39 3.93
C ASN A 126 -11.24 -17.46 4.91
N PRO A 127 -12.31 -17.15 5.68
CA PRO A 127 -12.85 -18.05 6.70
C PRO A 127 -13.34 -19.41 6.17
N SER A 128 -13.70 -19.52 4.88
CA SER A 128 -14.12 -20.78 4.28
C SER A 128 -12.94 -21.73 4.03
N ILE A 129 -11.71 -21.23 3.96
CA ILE A 129 -10.50 -22.04 3.77
C ILE A 129 -10.11 -22.69 5.09
N GLN A 130 -10.01 -24.02 5.12
CA GLN A 130 -9.50 -24.74 6.29
C GLN A 130 -8.00 -25.01 6.12
N ALA A 131 -7.27 -25.09 7.24
CA ALA A 131 -5.83 -25.38 7.21
C ALA A 131 -5.48 -26.68 6.45
N ASN A 132 -6.38 -27.67 6.49
CA ASN A 132 -6.20 -28.95 5.81
C ASN A 132 -6.37 -28.88 4.28
N ASN A 133 -7.00 -27.82 3.75
CA ASN A 133 -7.05 -27.59 2.31
C ASN A 133 -5.71 -27.11 1.76
N VAL A 134 -4.88 -26.47 2.60
CA VAL A 134 -3.68 -25.77 2.13
C VAL A 134 -2.59 -26.77 1.79
N VAL A 135 -2.17 -26.75 0.53
CA VAL A 135 -1.10 -27.59 -0.03
C VAL A 135 0.14 -26.80 -0.41
N GLY A 136 0.06 -25.47 -0.43
CA GLY A 136 1.23 -24.62 -0.63
C GLY A 136 1.01 -23.13 -0.31
N ILE A 137 2.11 -22.40 -0.26
CA ILE A 137 2.22 -20.97 0.00
C ILE A 137 3.23 -20.40 -0.99
N ILE A 138 2.89 -19.30 -1.67
CA ILE A 138 3.81 -18.46 -2.44
C ILE A 138 3.64 -17.03 -1.93
N ASP A 139 4.64 -16.47 -1.28
CA ASP A 139 4.48 -15.22 -0.53
C ASP A 139 5.78 -14.39 -0.52
N HIS A 140 5.67 -13.12 -0.20
CA HIS A 140 6.81 -12.22 -0.01
C HIS A 140 6.82 -11.57 1.39
N HIS A 141 5.78 -11.81 2.19
CA HIS A 141 5.66 -11.27 3.55
C HIS A 141 6.53 -12.02 4.57
N ALA A 142 6.86 -11.32 5.65
CA ALA A 142 7.54 -11.91 6.79
C ALA A 142 6.63 -12.91 7.54
N LEU A 143 7.24 -13.99 8.04
CA LEU A 143 6.59 -14.92 8.96
C LEU A 143 6.37 -14.26 10.32
N GLN A 144 5.15 -14.37 10.86
CA GLN A 144 4.75 -13.75 12.14
C GLN A 144 3.99 -14.75 13.03
N ASN A 145 3.62 -14.35 14.25
CA ASN A 145 3.03 -15.23 15.27
C ASN A 145 1.72 -15.93 14.86
N LYS A 146 1.01 -15.46 13.81
CA LYS A 146 -0.24 -16.05 13.31
C LYS A 146 -0.09 -16.78 11.98
N THR A 147 1.12 -17.24 11.68
CA THR A 147 1.40 -18.07 10.50
C THR A 147 0.59 -19.36 10.54
N LEU A 148 0.11 -19.79 9.37
CA LEU A 148 -0.59 -21.07 9.21
C LEU A 148 0.27 -22.24 9.68
N CYS A 149 -0.29 -23.09 10.54
CA CYS A 149 0.29 -24.37 10.93
C CYS A 149 -0.42 -25.49 10.18
N THR A 150 0.33 -26.37 9.51
CA THR A 150 -0.20 -27.52 8.77
C THR A 150 0.26 -28.84 9.41
N GLU A 151 -0.59 -29.88 9.35
CA GLU A 151 -0.23 -31.21 9.86
C GLU A 151 0.79 -31.93 8.96
N LYS A 152 0.75 -31.64 7.66
CA LYS A 152 1.65 -32.21 6.64
C LYS A 152 2.56 -31.13 6.09
N ALA A 153 3.72 -31.56 5.58
CA ALA A 153 4.59 -30.68 4.82
C ALA A 153 3.86 -30.20 3.55
N ILE A 154 3.99 -28.90 3.28
CA ILE A 154 3.42 -28.21 2.11
C ILE A 154 4.55 -27.53 1.33
N PHE A 155 4.28 -27.11 0.10
CA PHE A 155 5.24 -26.30 -0.65
C PHE A 155 5.22 -24.87 -0.13
N VAL A 156 6.38 -24.28 0.12
CA VAL A 156 6.48 -22.89 0.58
C VAL A 156 7.59 -22.22 -0.22
N ASP A 157 7.24 -21.20 -1.00
CA ASP A 157 8.18 -20.31 -1.69
C ASP A 157 7.99 -18.89 -1.15
N ILE A 158 8.90 -18.48 -0.28
CA ILE A 158 8.90 -17.12 0.28
C ILE A 158 10.18 -16.43 -0.16
N ARG A 159 10.02 -15.28 -0.83
CA ARG A 159 11.16 -14.48 -1.28
C ARG A 159 11.02 -13.05 -0.80
N PRO A 160 12.08 -12.42 -0.25
CA PRO A 160 12.02 -11.05 0.26
C PRO A 160 12.10 -10.05 -0.90
N TRP A 161 11.14 -10.11 -1.82
CA TRP A 161 10.98 -9.23 -2.97
C TRP A 161 9.80 -8.28 -2.76
N GLY A 162 9.73 -7.24 -3.58
CA GLY A 162 8.73 -6.18 -3.43
C GLY A 162 7.29 -6.64 -3.66
N SER A 163 7.09 -7.71 -4.43
CA SER A 163 5.79 -8.28 -4.76
C SER A 163 5.86 -9.81 -4.93
N MET A 164 4.79 -10.51 -4.57
CA MET A 164 4.64 -11.94 -4.84
C MET A 164 4.48 -12.20 -6.36
N SER A 165 3.88 -11.29 -7.12
CA SER A 165 3.84 -11.39 -8.60
C SER A 165 5.24 -11.42 -9.23
N THR A 166 6.25 -10.81 -8.61
CA THR A 166 7.66 -10.95 -9.02
C THR A 166 8.11 -12.41 -8.93
N ILE A 167 7.71 -13.13 -7.87
CA ILE A 167 8.01 -14.56 -7.68
C ILE A 167 7.35 -15.40 -8.77
N ILE A 168 6.08 -15.13 -9.08
CA ILE A 168 5.34 -15.85 -10.12
C ILE A 168 5.95 -15.62 -11.51
N ALA A 169 6.19 -14.37 -11.88
CA ALA A 169 6.80 -14.02 -13.16
C ALA A 169 8.22 -14.60 -13.30
N HIS A 170 9.04 -14.50 -12.26
CA HIS A 170 10.34 -15.17 -12.23
C HIS A 170 10.19 -16.69 -12.41
N SER A 171 9.19 -17.31 -11.78
CA SER A 171 8.95 -18.75 -11.89
C SER A 171 8.51 -19.19 -13.29
N PHE A 172 7.82 -18.33 -14.06
CA PHE A 172 7.61 -18.54 -15.50
C PHE A 172 8.95 -18.67 -16.23
N LEU A 173 9.87 -17.72 -16.02
CA LEU A 173 11.17 -17.68 -16.68
C LEU A 173 12.04 -18.89 -16.32
N VAL A 174 12.15 -19.20 -15.02
CA VAL A 174 12.89 -20.37 -14.54
C VAL A 174 12.34 -21.66 -15.13
N LYS A 175 11.01 -21.75 -15.31
CA LYS A 175 10.35 -22.91 -15.93
C LYS A 175 10.39 -22.89 -17.46
N LYS A 176 11.08 -21.94 -18.08
CA LYS A 176 11.14 -21.73 -19.53
C LYS A 176 9.74 -21.65 -20.16
N LYS A 177 8.78 -21.05 -19.44
CA LYS A 177 7.40 -20.81 -19.89
C LYS A 177 7.20 -19.32 -20.12
N CYS A 178 6.55 -18.98 -21.23
CA CYS A 178 6.21 -17.60 -21.53
C CYS A 178 4.76 -17.30 -21.10
N PRO A 179 4.50 -16.30 -20.23
CA PRO A 179 3.14 -15.84 -19.98
C PRO A 179 2.56 -15.20 -21.25
N SER A 180 1.23 -15.25 -21.42
CA SER A 180 0.60 -14.49 -22.51
C SER A 180 0.69 -12.98 -22.23
N LYS A 181 0.50 -12.15 -23.27
CA LYS A 181 0.53 -10.68 -23.17
C LYS A 181 -0.33 -10.16 -22.02
N SER A 182 -1.57 -10.63 -21.89
CA SER A 182 -2.48 -10.23 -20.80
C SER A 182 -1.98 -10.65 -19.42
N ILE A 183 -1.42 -11.86 -19.29
CA ILE A 183 -0.89 -12.35 -18.01
C ILE A 183 0.36 -11.57 -17.62
N ALA A 184 1.24 -11.27 -18.58
CA ALA A 184 2.39 -10.41 -18.34
C ALA A 184 1.96 -9.01 -17.89
N GLY A 185 0.93 -8.45 -18.51
CA GLY A 185 0.38 -7.14 -18.18
C GLY A 185 -0.19 -7.03 -16.75
N ILE A 186 -1.00 -8.00 -16.32
CA ILE A 186 -1.56 -7.96 -14.95
C ILE A 186 -0.48 -8.19 -13.89
N LEU A 187 0.50 -9.08 -14.15
CA LEU A 187 1.62 -9.30 -13.23
C LEU A 187 2.52 -8.07 -13.14
N LEU A 188 2.73 -7.37 -14.26
CA LEU A 188 3.43 -6.08 -14.28
C LEU A 188 2.72 -5.06 -13.39
N CYS A 189 1.41 -4.87 -13.60
CA CYS A 189 0.60 -3.93 -12.81
C CYS A 189 0.60 -4.27 -11.32
N ALA A 190 0.56 -5.55 -10.95
CA ALA A 190 0.66 -6.00 -9.56
C ALA A 190 1.98 -5.59 -8.92
N ILE A 191 3.11 -5.85 -9.60
CA ILE A 191 4.43 -5.44 -9.08
C ILE A 191 4.48 -3.92 -8.93
N LEU A 192 3.97 -3.16 -9.91
CA LEU A 192 3.89 -1.70 -9.82
C LEU A 192 3.00 -1.23 -8.67
N SER A 193 1.95 -1.98 -8.30
CA SER A 193 1.09 -1.66 -7.16
C SER A 193 1.85 -1.75 -5.84
N ASP A 194 2.42 -2.91 -5.51
CA ASP A 194 3.06 -3.13 -4.19
C ASP A 194 4.34 -2.33 -4.03
N THR A 195 5.04 -2.13 -5.13
CA THR A 195 6.28 -1.38 -5.15
C THR A 195 6.06 0.13 -5.30
N LEU A 196 4.81 0.61 -5.36
CA LEU A 196 4.47 2.02 -5.58
C LEU A 196 5.22 2.60 -6.78
N ASN A 197 5.11 1.92 -7.93
CA ASN A 197 5.87 2.20 -9.15
C ASN A 197 7.39 2.18 -8.91
N LEU A 198 7.89 1.11 -8.26
CA LEU A 198 9.30 0.88 -7.93
C LEU A 198 9.94 1.90 -6.97
N LYS A 199 9.13 2.70 -6.27
CA LYS A 199 9.59 3.72 -5.30
C LYS A 199 9.48 3.26 -3.84
N SER A 200 8.75 2.18 -3.57
CA SER A 200 8.59 1.60 -2.23
C SER A 200 9.95 1.14 -1.68
N PRO A 201 10.19 1.27 -0.35
CA PRO A 201 11.38 0.72 0.30
C PRO A 201 11.47 -0.82 0.22
N THR A 202 10.38 -1.52 -0.14
CA THR A 202 10.38 -2.97 -0.35
C THR A 202 10.90 -3.38 -1.73
N THR A 203 11.05 -2.43 -2.66
CA THR A 203 11.49 -2.69 -4.04
C THR A 203 12.91 -3.25 -4.09
N THR A 204 13.09 -4.35 -4.81
CA THR A 204 14.39 -5.00 -5.04
C THR A 204 14.82 -4.93 -6.50
N ASP A 205 16.06 -5.31 -6.80
CA ASP A 205 16.54 -5.39 -8.18
C ASP A 205 15.84 -6.48 -8.99
N TRP A 206 15.31 -7.52 -8.33
CA TRP A 206 14.48 -8.53 -8.98
C TRP A 206 13.15 -7.95 -9.47
N ASP A 207 12.52 -7.06 -8.70
CA ASP A 207 11.29 -6.39 -9.13
C ASP A 207 11.54 -5.52 -10.37
N LYS A 208 12.64 -4.74 -10.39
CA LYS A 208 13.03 -3.91 -11.55
C LYS A 208 13.30 -4.76 -12.79
N LEU A 209 14.03 -5.87 -12.63
CA LEU A 209 14.33 -6.78 -13.72
C LEU A 209 13.04 -7.40 -14.29
N ILE A 210 12.20 -7.94 -13.41
CA ILE A 210 10.95 -8.60 -13.83
C ILE A 210 9.97 -7.59 -14.43
N VAL A 211 9.84 -6.37 -13.89
CA VAL A 211 9.05 -5.30 -14.52
C VAL A 211 9.54 -5.03 -15.94
N THR A 212 10.85 -4.94 -16.15
CA THR A 212 11.44 -4.74 -17.49
C THR A 212 11.06 -5.87 -18.44
N VAL A 213 11.19 -7.13 -18.00
CA VAL A 213 10.82 -8.30 -18.81
C VAL A 213 9.32 -8.34 -19.10
N LEU A 214 8.48 -8.07 -18.11
CA LEU A 214 7.04 -8.11 -18.28
C LEU A 214 6.52 -6.96 -19.14
N ALA A 215 7.13 -5.77 -19.08
CA ALA A 215 6.79 -4.65 -19.97
C ALA A 215 7.03 -5.01 -21.44
N GLU A 216 8.17 -5.62 -21.76
CA GLU A 216 8.47 -6.14 -23.10
C GLU A 216 7.46 -7.22 -23.53
N LEU A 217 7.18 -8.20 -22.66
CA LEU A 217 6.23 -9.28 -22.96
C LEU A 217 4.79 -8.77 -23.12
N ALA A 218 4.42 -7.75 -22.35
CA ALA A 218 3.11 -7.10 -22.38
C ALA A 218 3.02 -6.03 -23.49
N GLY A 219 4.12 -5.70 -24.17
CA GLY A 219 4.19 -4.62 -25.17
C GLY A 219 3.77 -3.26 -24.60
N ILE A 220 4.32 -2.90 -23.44
CA ILE A 220 4.08 -1.63 -22.74
C ILE A 220 5.34 -0.78 -22.86
N ASP A 221 5.23 0.36 -23.55
CA ASP A 221 6.35 1.27 -23.78
C ASP A 221 6.59 2.25 -22.61
N ASP A 222 5.55 2.60 -21.86
CA ASP A 222 5.62 3.53 -20.72
C ASP A 222 4.93 2.94 -19.48
N ILE A 223 5.75 2.40 -18.58
CA ILE A 223 5.29 1.84 -17.30
C ILE A 223 4.79 2.92 -16.33
N ASN A 224 5.26 4.17 -16.45
CA ASN A 224 4.84 5.26 -15.57
C ASN A 224 3.43 5.74 -15.95
N GLU A 225 3.13 5.81 -17.25
CA GLU A 225 1.77 6.10 -17.70
C GLU A 225 0.79 5.00 -17.26
N LEU A 226 1.20 3.73 -17.36
CA LEU A 226 0.43 2.59 -16.89
C LEU A 226 0.16 2.68 -15.37
N ALA A 227 1.21 2.91 -14.57
CA ALA A 227 1.10 3.08 -13.13
C ALA A 227 0.20 4.28 -12.76
N LYS A 228 0.34 5.41 -13.45
CA LYS A 228 -0.53 6.58 -13.20
C LYS A 228 -2.00 6.24 -13.42
N LYS A 229 -2.34 5.53 -14.51
CA LYS A 229 -3.72 5.15 -14.82
C LYS A 229 -4.29 4.16 -13.79
N GLN A 230 -3.52 3.15 -13.37
CA GLN A 230 -3.98 2.18 -12.37
C GLN A 230 -4.17 2.83 -10.99
N PHE A 231 -3.26 3.72 -10.60
CA PHE A 231 -3.35 4.45 -9.34
C PHE A 231 -4.51 5.44 -9.30
N HIS A 232 -4.78 6.13 -10.40
CA HIS A 232 -5.98 6.94 -10.53
C HIS A 232 -7.27 6.09 -10.47
N ALA A 233 -7.23 4.83 -10.90
CA ALA A 233 -8.35 3.91 -10.72
C ALA A 233 -8.53 3.54 -9.23
N LYS A 234 -7.43 3.30 -8.50
CA LYS A 234 -7.41 3.03 -7.05
C LYS A 234 -8.06 4.17 -6.23
N SER A 235 -7.81 5.42 -6.62
CA SER A 235 -8.36 6.60 -5.93
C SER A 235 -9.88 6.79 -6.14
N LYS A 236 -10.53 6.03 -7.04
CA LYS A 236 -11.99 6.13 -7.26
C LYS A 236 -12.79 5.82 -5.99
N GLU A 237 -12.32 4.91 -5.16
CA GLU A 237 -13.01 4.63 -3.89
C GLU A 237 -12.96 5.83 -2.96
N LEU A 238 -11.81 6.52 -2.87
CA LEU A 238 -11.68 7.78 -2.13
C LEU A 238 -12.59 8.87 -2.73
N LYS A 239 -12.77 8.92 -4.05
CA LYS A 239 -13.71 9.84 -4.73
C LYS A 239 -15.17 9.61 -4.32
N ASN A 240 -15.55 8.38 -3.98
CA ASN A 240 -16.91 8.03 -3.58
C ASN A 240 -17.16 8.21 -2.07
N LEU A 241 -16.12 8.34 -1.26
CA LEU A 241 -16.27 8.64 0.17
C LEU A 241 -16.77 10.07 0.36
N SER A 242 -17.64 10.27 1.36
CA SER A 242 -18.07 11.61 1.77
C SER A 242 -16.93 12.38 2.44
N ALA A 243 -17.03 13.71 2.48
CA ALA A 243 -16.09 14.55 3.22
C ALA A 243 -15.95 14.10 4.69
N TYR A 244 -17.07 13.78 5.35
CA TYR A 244 -17.10 13.18 6.69
C TYR A 244 -16.21 11.92 6.77
N SER A 245 -16.40 10.95 5.87
CA SER A 245 -15.62 9.71 5.88
C SER A 245 -14.13 9.95 5.63
N LEU A 246 -13.78 10.94 4.80
CA LEU A 246 -12.41 11.30 4.50
C LEU A 246 -11.73 12.01 5.69
N VAL A 247 -12.40 12.95 6.34
CA VAL A 247 -11.87 13.69 7.50
C VAL A 247 -11.73 12.79 8.72
N HIS A 248 -12.69 11.89 8.96
CA HIS A 248 -12.70 11.05 10.16
C HIS A 248 -12.05 9.67 9.99
N GLY A 249 -11.77 9.23 8.75
CA GLY A 249 -11.30 7.88 8.45
C GLY A 249 -10.02 7.45 9.19
N ASP A 250 -8.95 8.25 9.09
CA ASP A 250 -7.73 8.09 9.90
C ASP A 250 -7.46 9.35 10.74
N GLN A 251 -8.48 9.86 11.43
CA GLN A 251 -8.29 10.91 12.43
C GLN A 251 -7.76 10.32 13.74
N LYS A 252 -6.69 10.91 14.29
CA LYS A 252 -6.26 10.67 15.67
C LYS A 252 -6.34 11.94 16.48
N THR A 253 -6.67 11.80 17.75
CA THR A 253 -6.81 12.92 18.69
C THR A 253 -5.64 12.93 19.67
N PHE A 254 -5.12 14.12 19.94
CA PHE A 254 -4.00 14.38 20.85
C PHE A 254 -4.42 15.46 21.84
N SER A 255 -4.40 15.13 23.13
CA SER A 255 -4.76 16.06 24.19
C SER A 255 -3.54 16.81 24.69
N PHE A 256 -3.65 18.13 24.81
CA PHE A 256 -2.65 19.01 25.38
C PHE A 256 -3.21 19.66 26.64
N ASP A 257 -2.49 19.52 27.76
CA ASP A 257 -2.80 20.15 29.05
C ASP A 257 -1.52 20.74 29.62
N GLN A 258 -1.23 21.99 29.22
CA GLN A 258 -0.02 22.71 29.60
C GLN A 258 -0.36 23.99 30.38
N PRO A 259 0.19 24.16 31.60
CA PRO A 259 0.03 25.38 32.38
C PRO A 259 0.59 26.60 31.62
N GLY A 260 -0.28 27.54 31.25
CA GLY A 260 0.11 28.77 30.54
C GLY A 260 0.23 28.64 29.02
N GLY A 261 0.03 27.45 28.44
CA GLY A 261 0.04 27.15 27.01
C GLY A 261 -1.35 26.76 26.46
N PHE A 262 -1.36 26.09 25.31
CA PHE A 262 -2.59 25.58 24.69
C PHE A 262 -3.17 24.42 25.52
N ASN A 263 -4.44 24.54 25.91
CA ASN A 263 -5.20 23.50 26.58
C ASN A 263 -6.37 23.08 25.70
N GLY A 264 -6.39 21.82 25.26
CA GLY A 264 -7.46 21.26 24.43
C GLY A 264 -7.02 20.09 23.58
N GLU A 265 -7.97 19.59 22.77
CA GLU A 265 -7.73 18.47 21.87
C GLU A 265 -7.38 18.94 20.45
N LEU A 266 -6.36 18.32 19.88
CA LEU A 266 -5.95 18.48 18.49
C LEU A 266 -6.28 17.19 17.73
N GLY A 267 -7.06 17.30 16.66
CA GLY A 267 -7.28 16.23 15.70
C GLY A 267 -6.26 16.31 14.56
N PHE A 268 -5.74 15.16 14.13
CA PHE A 268 -4.91 15.05 12.93
C PHE A 268 -5.37 13.86 12.09
N ALA A 269 -5.97 14.19 10.95
CA ALA A 269 -6.43 13.26 9.94
C ALA A 269 -5.39 13.09 8.82
N VAL A 270 -5.36 11.91 8.22
CA VAL A 270 -4.50 11.58 7.07
C VAL A 270 -5.35 10.91 6.00
N ILE A 271 -5.25 11.42 4.77
CA ILE A 271 -5.73 10.73 3.56
C ILE A 271 -4.49 10.32 2.78
N GLU A 272 -4.20 9.03 2.75
CA GLU A 272 -3.18 8.47 1.87
C GLU A 272 -3.82 8.18 0.51
N THR A 273 -3.20 8.67 -0.55
CA THR A 273 -3.68 8.51 -1.92
C THR A 273 -2.52 8.35 -2.88
N THR A 274 -2.79 7.74 -4.03
CA THR A 274 -1.86 7.66 -5.16
C THR A 274 -2.19 8.69 -6.25
N ASP A 275 -3.24 9.49 -6.03
CA ASP A 275 -3.77 10.54 -6.90
C ASP A 275 -4.30 11.65 -5.97
N ASP A 276 -3.41 12.57 -5.59
CA ASP A 276 -3.70 13.67 -4.69
C ASP A 276 -4.46 14.80 -5.38
N GLU A 277 -4.24 15.05 -6.67
CA GLU A 277 -5.02 16.01 -7.47
C GLU A 277 -6.54 15.79 -7.32
N ALA A 278 -6.97 14.53 -7.33
CA ALA A 278 -8.37 14.17 -7.11
C ALA A 278 -8.93 14.61 -5.75
N ILE A 279 -8.14 14.51 -4.68
CA ILE A 279 -8.55 14.90 -3.34
C ILE A 279 -8.41 16.41 -3.16
N LEU A 280 -7.35 17.00 -3.73
CA LEU A 280 -7.10 18.43 -3.73
C LEU A 280 -8.23 19.22 -4.42
N SER A 281 -8.85 18.65 -5.46
CA SER A 281 -10.04 19.25 -6.09
C SER A 281 -11.28 19.32 -5.18
N ARG A 282 -11.28 18.60 -4.05
CA ARG A 282 -12.36 18.53 -3.05
C ARG A 282 -12.04 19.29 -1.77
N VAL A 283 -10.98 20.10 -1.76
CA VAL A 283 -10.52 20.79 -0.53
C VAL A 283 -11.60 21.66 0.11
N ASN A 284 -12.47 22.29 -0.68
CA ASN A 284 -13.53 23.14 -0.13
C ASN A 284 -14.51 22.37 0.77
N GLU A 285 -15.03 21.21 0.31
CA GLU A 285 -15.93 20.38 1.13
C GLU A 285 -15.20 19.73 2.33
N LEU A 286 -13.90 19.45 2.21
CA LEU A 286 -13.10 18.93 3.32
C LEU A 286 -12.90 20.00 4.39
N VAL A 287 -12.67 21.25 4.00
CA VAL A 287 -12.57 22.39 4.94
C VAL A 287 -13.91 22.62 5.64
N GLU A 288 -15.03 22.58 4.90
CA GLU A 288 -16.37 22.71 5.49
C GLU A 288 -16.65 21.63 6.54
N GLU A 289 -16.34 20.37 6.22
CA GLU A 289 -16.46 19.26 7.16
C GLU A 289 -15.56 19.44 8.38
N MET A 290 -14.27 19.78 8.20
CA MET A 290 -13.35 20.02 9.31
C MET A 290 -13.87 21.12 10.27
N ILE A 291 -14.48 22.17 9.72
CA ILE A 291 -15.11 23.24 10.52
C ILE A 291 -16.32 22.69 11.27
N ALA A 292 -17.15 21.85 10.64
CA ALA A 292 -18.30 21.21 11.28
C ALA A 292 -17.86 20.26 12.41
N SER A 293 -16.87 19.39 12.17
CA SER A 293 -16.33 18.46 13.17
C SER A 293 -15.82 19.18 14.43
N LYS A 294 -15.19 20.35 14.26
CA LYS A 294 -14.73 21.19 15.38
C LYS A 294 -15.88 21.84 16.16
N LYS A 295 -17.01 22.14 15.51
CA LYS A 295 -18.21 22.70 16.18
C LYS A 295 -18.96 21.64 16.98
N GLU A 296 -18.99 20.41 16.48
CA GLU A 296 -19.72 19.29 17.10
C GLU A 296 -18.92 18.56 18.18
N GLY A 297 -17.59 18.53 18.04
CA GLY A 297 -16.68 17.80 18.91
C GLY A 297 -15.88 18.66 19.89
N PRO A 298 -15.09 18.02 20.79
CA PRO A 298 -14.20 18.72 21.73
C PRO A 298 -12.91 19.28 21.08
N LEU A 299 -12.73 19.09 19.77
CA LEU A 299 -11.50 19.45 19.05
C LEU A 299 -11.37 20.97 18.93
N LYS A 300 -10.31 21.53 19.53
CA LYS A 300 -9.95 22.96 19.37
C LYS A 300 -9.16 23.22 18.11
N LEU A 301 -8.39 22.23 17.66
CA LEU A 301 -7.61 22.27 16.42
C LEU A 301 -7.88 21.01 15.60
N LEU A 302 -7.96 21.14 14.28
CA LEU A 302 -8.06 20.00 13.37
C LEU A 302 -7.20 20.23 12.13
N PHE A 303 -6.31 19.29 11.86
CA PHE A 303 -5.46 19.27 10.68
C PHE A 303 -5.78 18.05 9.83
N LEU A 304 -5.71 18.19 8.51
CA LEU A 304 -5.85 17.08 7.57
C LEU A 304 -4.70 17.09 6.58
N ALA A 305 -3.88 16.03 6.57
CA ALA A 305 -2.84 15.84 5.58
C ALA A 305 -3.32 14.95 4.43
N ILE A 306 -3.16 15.41 3.20
CA ILE A 306 -3.31 14.60 1.99
C ILE A 306 -1.90 14.17 1.58
N VAL A 307 -1.62 12.87 1.62
CA VAL A 307 -0.30 12.28 1.40
C VAL A 307 -0.33 11.51 0.09
N ASN A 308 0.40 11.99 -0.91
CA ASN A 308 0.69 11.24 -2.12
C ASN A 308 1.80 10.23 -1.82
N ILE A 309 1.43 8.96 -1.66
CA ILE A 309 2.38 7.89 -1.29
C ILE A 309 3.32 7.49 -2.44
N VAL A 310 3.01 7.90 -3.68
CA VAL A 310 3.82 7.59 -4.88
C VAL A 310 4.87 8.67 -5.10
N ASP A 311 4.50 9.94 -4.98
CA ASP A 311 5.44 11.06 -5.13
C ASP A 311 6.11 11.46 -3.82
N LEU A 312 5.75 10.75 -2.73
CA LEU A 312 6.19 11.03 -1.36
C LEU A 312 5.96 12.48 -0.98
N HIS A 313 4.91 13.11 -1.50
CA HIS A 313 4.59 14.51 -1.31
C HIS A 313 3.34 14.67 -0.44
N SER A 314 3.29 15.68 0.42
CA SER A 314 2.09 15.94 1.23
C SER A 314 1.63 17.39 1.16
N SER A 315 0.31 17.56 1.20
CA SER A 315 -0.37 18.85 1.36
C SER A 315 -1.20 18.87 2.63
N LEU A 316 -1.09 19.93 3.42
CA LEU A 316 -1.87 20.14 4.63
C LEU A 316 -3.07 21.04 4.36
N VAL A 317 -4.26 20.55 4.64
CA VAL A 317 -5.51 21.31 4.60
C VAL A 317 -5.68 22.07 5.91
N LEU A 318 -5.91 23.38 5.79
CA LEU A 318 -6.05 24.33 6.88
C LEU A 318 -7.49 24.83 6.94
N CYS A 319 -8.16 24.63 8.08
CA CYS A 319 -9.57 24.98 8.26
C CYS A 319 -9.80 26.26 9.09
N GLY A 320 -8.74 26.96 9.48
CA GLY A 320 -8.87 28.16 10.31
C GLY A 320 -7.58 28.95 10.54
N PRO A 321 -7.67 30.17 11.12
CA PRO A 321 -6.50 31.03 11.36
C PRO A 321 -5.50 30.44 12.36
N ALA A 322 -5.99 29.73 13.39
CA ALA A 322 -5.15 29.11 14.40
C ALA A 322 -4.32 27.98 13.80
N GLU A 323 -4.97 27.08 13.04
CA GLU A 323 -4.31 26.02 12.28
C GLU A 323 -3.28 26.59 11.32
N THR A 324 -3.63 27.65 10.60
CA THR A 324 -2.74 28.30 9.64
C THR A 324 -1.47 28.85 10.31
N ALA A 325 -1.62 29.56 11.43
CA ALA A 325 -0.48 30.11 12.15
C ALA A 325 0.43 29.01 12.71
N ILE A 326 -0.15 27.97 13.32
CA ILE A 326 0.59 26.84 13.88
C ILE A 326 1.31 26.06 12.77
N ALA A 327 0.65 25.83 11.63
CA ALA A 327 1.25 25.09 10.52
C ALA A 327 2.43 25.83 9.87
N ILE A 328 2.33 27.16 9.69
CA ILE A 328 3.46 27.96 9.18
C ILE A 328 4.64 27.87 10.14
N GLU A 329 4.40 27.99 11.45
CA GLU A 329 5.46 27.89 12.46
C GLU A 329 6.10 26.50 12.45
N ALA A 330 5.28 25.44 12.43
CA ALA A 330 5.74 24.06 12.50
C ALA A 330 6.50 23.59 11.24
N PHE A 331 6.08 24.02 10.05
CA PHE A 331 6.55 23.43 8.80
C PHE A 331 7.22 24.43 7.84
N GLY A 332 7.03 25.73 8.05
CA GLY A 332 7.31 26.75 7.04
C GLY A 332 6.44 26.56 5.79
N GLY A 333 6.91 27.06 4.65
CA GLY A 333 6.28 26.79 3.35
C GLY A 333 5.41 27.92 2.80
N LYS A 334 4.83 27.68 1.62
CA LYS A 334 3.95 28.63 0.93
C LYS A 334 2.51 28.16 1.05
N ILE A 335 1.63 29.06 1.45
CA ILE A 335 0.19 28.80 1.45
C ILE A 335 -0.35 29.09 0.05
N SER A 336 -1.13 28.15 -0.47
CA SER A 336 -1.75 28.17 -1.80
C SER A 336 -3.23 27.75 -1.75
N GLY A 337 -3.87 27.70 -2.91
CA GLY A 337 -5.31 27.45 -3.07
C GLY A 337 -6.14 28.74 -3.02
N ASP A 338 -7.34 28.69 -3.60
CA ASP A 338 -8.20 29.87 -3.79
C ASP A 338 -8.46 30.61 -2.47
N ALA A 339 -8.72 29.86 -1.39
CA ALA A 339 -8.98 30.38 -0.05
C ALA A 339 -7.74 30.36 0.87
N LYS A 340 -6.52 30.15 0.35
CA LYS A 340 -5.29 29.98 1.14
C LYS A 340 -5.41 28.88 2.20
N THR A 341 -6.01 27.76 1.82
CA THR A 341 -6.34 26.63 2.70
C THR A 341 -5.34 25.47 2.58
N LEU A 342 -4.32 25.58 1.74
CA LEU A 342 -3.35 24.50 1.52
C LEU A 342 -1.93 24.96 1.84
N LEU A 343 -1.21 24.15 2.62
CA LEU A 343 0.21 24.31 2.87
C LEU A 343 0.98 23.10 2.32
N ASP A 344 2.00 23.37 1.51
CA ASP A 344 2.91 22.35 0.99
C ASP A 344 3.85 21.84 2.11
N LEU A 345 3.79 20.53 2.41
CA LEU A 345 4.63 19.87 3.40
C LEU A 345 5.88 19.20 2.80
N GLY A 346 6.07 19.26 1.48
CA GLY A 346 7.18 18.63 0.77
C GLY A 346 7.19 17.12 0.96
N GLU A 347 8.38 16.55 1.19
CA GLU A 347 8.60 15.09 1.22
C GLU A 347 8.14 14.36 2.51
N ARG A 348 7.48 15.09 3.42
CA ARG A 348 7.05 14.53 4.71
C ARG A 348 5.82 13.66 4.50
N VAL A 349 5.78 12.46 5.08
CA VAL A 349 4.66 11.50 4.88
C VAL A 349 4.16 10.88 6.19
N SER A 350 4.91 10.99 7.29
CA SER A 350 4.59 10.31 8.54
C SER A 350 3.96 11.22 9.59
N ARG A 351 2.68 10.96 9.91
CA ARG A 351 2.00 11.61 11.05
C ARG A 351 2.78 11.51 12.37
N LYS A 352 3.28 10.31 12.70
CA LYS A 352 3.89 10.05 14.01
C LYS A 352 5.32 10.61 14.12
N LYS A 353 6.09 10.57 13.04
CA LYS A 353 7.50 10.96 13.05
C LYS A 353 7.73 12.41 12.62
N GLU A 354 6.91 12.93 11.73
CA GLU A 354 7.19 14.20 11.02
C GLU A 354 6.14 15.26 11.31
N PHE A 355 4.84 14.94 11.29
CA PHE A 355 3.79 15.95 11.44
C PHE A 355 3.51 16.33 12.90
N ILE A 356 3.16 15.34 13.74
CA ILE A 356 2.75 15.61 15.13
C ILE A 356 3.89 16.20 15.98
N PRO A 357 5.14 15.70 15.90
CA PRO A 357 6.23 16.31 16.68
C PRO A 357 6.47 17.79 16.35
N ALA A 358 6.39 18.16 15.07
CA ALA A 358 6.55 19.55 14.63
C ALA A 358 5.41 20.45 15.14
N LEU A 359 4.15 20.00 14.99
CA LEU A 359 2.99 20.71 15.52
C LEU A 359 3.06 20.84 17.05
N ALA A 360 3.39 19.77 17.76
CA ALA A 360 3.52 19.80 19.21
C ALA A 360 4.60 20.79 19.65
N SER A 361 5.76 20.83 18.97
CA SER A 361 6.83 21.78 19.29
C SER A 361 6.38 23.23 19.11
N SER A 362 5.70 23.55 18.00
CA SER A 362 5.18 24.90 17.74
C SER A 362 4.11 25.36 18.75
N ILE A 363 3.44 24.43 19.42
CA ILE A 363 2.45 24.70 20.46
C ILE A 363 3.11 24.91 21.84
N GLN A 364 4.35 24.44 22.04
CA GLN A 364 5.01 24.31 23.35
C GLN A 364 6.08 25.37 23.68
N GLU A 365 6.54 26.22 22.74
CA GLU A 365 7.66 27.14 23.03
C GLU A 365 7.32 28.29 24.01
N GLU A 366 8.10 28.38 25.10
CA GLU A 366 8.21 29.51 26.04
C GLU A 366 9.03 30.66 25.40
N GLY A 367 8.48 31.88 25.37
CA GLY A 367 9.13 33.04 24.78
C GLY A 367 10.31 33.59 25.61
N ASP A 368 11.37 33.99 24.91
CA ASP A 368 12.54 34.71 25.44
C ASP A 368 12.17 36.14 25.89
N ASN A 369 12.89 36.66 26.88
CA ASN A 369 12.32 37.44 27.99
C ASN A 369 12.43 38.99 27.91
N ASP A 370 12.52 39.63 26.73
CA ASP A 370 13.12 40.98 26.69
C ASP A 370 12.49 42.14 25.87
N GLU A 371 11.19 42.15 25.52
CA GLU A 371 10.56 43.37 24.98
C GLU A 371 9.15 43.68 25.54
N LYS A 372 8.96 44.94 25.98
CA LYS A 372 7.74 45.43 26.68
C LYS A 372 6.55 45.65 25.72
N PRO A 373 5.29 45.50 26.19
CA PRO A 373 4.11 45.48 25.33
C PRO A 373 3.43 46.85 25.16
N GLY A 374 2.97 47.13 23.94
CA GLY A 374 1.81 48.00 23.68
C GLY A 374 2.04 49.27 22.87
N GLU A 375 2.02 49.17 21.54
CA GLU A 375 1.53 50.21 20.62
C GLU A 375 1.26 49.60 19.22
N LEU A 376 0.14 49.95 18.57
CA LEU A 376 -0.43 49.29 17.37
C LEU A 376 -0.71 50.31 16.25
N LYS A 377 -0.34 49.99 15.00
CA LYS A 377 -0.69 50.73 13.76
C LYS A 377 -1.13 49.77 12.65
N ILE A 378 -2.16 50.16 11.89
CA ILE A 378 -2.86 49.36 10.86
C ILE A 378 -2.49 49.83 9.44
N LEU A 379 -2.31 48.90 8.48
CA LEU A 379 -2.16 49.17 7.03
C LEU A 379 -3.42 48.74 6.25
N GLN A 380 -3.78 49.54 5.23
CA GLN A 380 -5.11 49.67 4.63
C GLN A 380 -5.46 48.74 3.42
N SER A 381 -4.81 47.60 3.18
CA SER A 381 -4.94 46.84 1.90
C SER A 381 -5.44 45.39 2.04
N ASP A 382 -6.61 45.22 2.63
CA ASP A 382 -7.20 43.98 3.17
C ASP A 382 -8.36 43.39 2.32
N PRO A 383 -8.42 42.04 2.06
CA PRO A 383 -9.67 41.36 1.72
C PRO A 383 -10.19 40.29 2.72
N PHE A 384 -9.57 40.08 3.90
CA PHE A 384 -10.04 39.10 4.92
C PHE A 384 -9.76 39.53 6.37
N GLY A 385 -9.85 40.81 6.71
CA GLY A 385 -9.45 41.32 8.02
C GLY A 385 -10.28 40.75 9.16
N GLN A 386 -9.73 40.51 10.37
CA GLN A 386 -8.37 40.52 10.94
C GLN A 386 -8.43 39.48 12.10
N ILE A 387 -7.39 38.82 12.61
CA ILE A 387 -6.06 39.26 13.04
C ILE A 387 -5.11 38.04 13.02
N ILE A 388 -3.88 38.21 12.55
CA ILE A 388 -2.74 37.36 12.94
C ILE A 388 -1.76 38.20 13.74
N ARG A 389 -1.25 37.66 14.85
CA ARG A 389 0.12 37.97 15.30
C ARG A 389 0.85 36.67 15.65
N ALA A 390 2.05 36.56 15.10
CA ALA A 390 3.06 35.59 15.50
C ALA A 390 3.66 35.96 16.87
N GLY A 391 4.09 34.92 17.60
CA GLY A 391 4.78 35.03 18.89
C GLY A 391 3.87 34.84 20.10
N SER A 392 3.66 33.57 20.44
CA SER A 392 3.01 33.03 21.64
C SER A 392 1.51 33.33 21.82
N ILE A 393 0.75 32.25 21.71
CA ILE A 393 -0.69 32.11 21.96
C ILE A 393 -1.04 32.71 23.33
N ARG A 394 -1.55 33.94 23.35
CA ARG A 394 -2.40 34.41 24.45
C ARG A 394 -3.57 35.22 23.94
N LYS A 395 -4.75 34.67 24.22
CA LYS A 395 -6.12 35.16 23.99
C LYS A 395 -6.63 35.11 22.55
N LEU A 396 -7.18 33.95 22.20
CA LEU A 396 -8.31 33.85 21.26
C LEU A 396 -9.22 32.69 21.68
N LEU A 397 -9.76 32.74 22.90
CA LEU A 397 -10.90 31.92 23.34
C LEU A 397 -11.61 32.69 24.45
N ASP A 398 -12.40 33.68 24.06
CA ASP A 398 -13.53 34.20 24.83
C ASP A 398 -14.32 35.13 23.91
N ILE A 399 -15.14 34.56 23.03
CA ILE A 399 -16.33 35.24 22.51
C ILE A 399 -17.44 34.19 22.45
N SER A 400 -18.12 34.05 23.60
CA SER A 400 -19.51 33.67 23.64
C SER A 400 -20.35 34.77 22.97
N GLU A 401 -21.38 34.35 22.23
CA GLU A 401 -22.49 35.15 21.71
C GLU A 401 -22.14 36.17 20.62
N TYR A 402 -22.64 35.95 19.39
CA TYR A 402 -23.63 36.83 18.73
C TYR A 402 -23.93 36.35 17.29
N ASP A 403 -25.23 36.14 17.04
CA ASP A 403 -26.03 36.16 15.82
C ASP A 403 -25.50 35.58 14.49
N TYR A 404 -26.14 34.48 14.09
CA TYR A 404 -26.36 34.12 12.70
C TYR A 404 -27.44 35.04 12.10
N GLU A 405 -27.09 35.88 11.12
CA GLU A 405 -28.02 36.25 10.05
C GLU A 405 -27.29 36.35 8.69
N MET A 406 -27.81 35.52 7.78
CA MET A 406 -27.66 35.42 6.31
C MET A 406 -26.31 35.04 5.70
#